data_AF-A0A942GJS9-F1
#
_entry.id   AF-A0A942GJS9-F1
#
_cell.length_a   1.000
_cell.length_b   1.000
_cell.length_c   1.000
_cell.angle_alpha   90.00
_cell.angle_beta   90.00
_cell.angle_gamma   90.00
#
_symmetry.space_group_name_H-M   'P 1'
#
loop_
_entity.id
_entity.type
_entity.pdbx_description
1 polymer ?
#
loop_
_entity_poly.entity_id
_entity_poly.type
_entity_poly.pdbx_seq_one_letter_code
_entity_poly.pdbx_strand_id
1 'polypeptide(L)'
;MEEENLKIAFGDVDFCLRVREAGYRNVWTPYAELYHHESATRGYEDTPEKQARFAGEIRYMQERWGSLLLHDPAYSPNLTLEREDFSYAWPPRVAPLDQTEVQSLMKNLKTSGR
;
A
#
# COMPACT_ATOMS: atom_id res chain seq x y z
N MET A 1 9.33 16.65 5.03
CA MET A 1 7.94 16.18 4.89
C MET A 1 7.25 17.11 3.89
N GLU A 2 6.26 16.64 3.13
CA GLU A 2 5.50 17.52 2.23
C GLU A 2 4.40 18.29 2.99
N GLU A 3 4.80 19.25 3.81
CA GLU A 3 3.88 19.95 4.72
C GLU A 3 2.91 20.89 4.00
N GLU A 4 3.23 21.30 2.76
CA GLU A 4 2.36 22.18 1.97
C GLU A 4 1.12 21.45 1.46
N ASN A 5 1.28 20.21 0.98
CA ASN A 5 0.22 19.42 0.36
C ASN A 5 -0.39 18.37 1.30
N LEU A 6 0.33 17.93 2.34
CA LEU A 6 -0.10 16.93 3.33
C LEU A 6 -0.05 17.55 4.73
N LYS A 7 -1.05 18.38 5.05
CA LYS A 7 -1.06 19.16 6.29
C LYS A 7 -1.42 18.32 7.51
N ILE A 8 -2.28 17.32 7.32
CA ILE A 8 -2.88 16.54 8.41
C ILE A 8 -2.89 15.04 8.10
N ALA A 9 -3.24 14.63 6.87
CA ALA A 9 -3.33 13.21 6.52
C ALA A 9 -2.16 12.73 5.66
N PHE A 10 -1.87 11.42 5.73
CA PHE A 10 -0.93 10.68 4.86
C PHE A 10 0.55 11.10 4.90
N GLY A 11 0.96 12.03 5.78
CA GLY A 11 2.35 12.47 5.86
C GLY A 11 3.33 11.36 6.22
N ASP A 12 2.91 10.41 7.05
CA ASP A 12 3.64 9.19 7.41
C ASP A 12 3.81 8.24 6.21
N VAL A 13 2.75 8.03 5.43
CA VAL A 13 2.79 7.22 4.20
C VAL A 13 3.70 7.87 3.16
N ASP A 14 3.54 9.17 2.86
CA ASP A 14 4.40 9.89 1.92
C ASP A 14 5.87 9.83 2.35
N PHE A 15 6.16 10.03 3.64
CA PHE A 15 7.53 9.91 4.16
C PHE A 15 8.11 8.52 3.90
N CYS A 16 7.38 7.46 4.24
CA CYS A 16 7.81 6.07 3.99
C CYS A 16 8.10 5.81 2.51
N LEU A 17 7.27 6.34 1.61
CA LEU A 17 7.43 6.19 0.16
C LEU A 17 8.63 7.00 -0.37
N ARG A 18 8.87 8.22 0.13
CA ARG A 18 10.06 9.03 -0.21
C ARG A 18 11.36 8.38 0.26
N VAL A 19 11.38 7.82 1.47
CA VAL A 19 12.52 7.08 2.01
C VAL A 19 12.84 5.89 1.12
N ARG A 20 11.80 5.17 0.64
CA ARG A 20 11.96 4.10 -0.33
C ARG A 20 12.49 4.60 -1.69
N GLU A 21 11.95 5.70 -2.22
CA GLU A 21 12.42 6.33 -3.46
C GLU A 21 13.91 6.74 -3.37
N ALA A 22 14.35 7.20 -2.19
CA ALA A 22 15.74 7.51 -1.91
C ALA A 22 16.64 6.27 -1.72
N GLY A 23 16.12 5.06 -1.92
CA GLY A 23 16.87 3.79 -1.87
C GLY A 23 16.96 3.13 -0.50
N TYR A 24 16.28 3.66 0.51
CA TYR A 24 16.23 3.06 1.85
C TYR A 24 15.08 2.05 1.98
N ARG A 25 15.02 1.37 3.12
CA ARG A 25 13.98 0.37 3.44
C ARG A 25 13.20 0.76 4.69
N ASN A 26 11.88 0.64 4.63
CA ASN A 26 11.03 0.67 5.81
C ASN A 26 11.08 -0.71 6.47
N VAL A 27 11.46 -0.76 7.74
CA VAL A 27 11.62 -2.02 8.49
C VAL A 27 10.76 -1.95 9.74
N TRP A 28 9.89 -2.94 9.90
CA TRP A 28 9.16 -3.14 11.14
C TRP A 28 9.94 -4.08 12.06
N THR A 29 9.92 -3.80 13.36
CA THR A 29 10.55 -4.65 14.38
C THR A 29 9.64 -4.76 15.59
N PRO A 30 9.43 -5.98 16.15
CA PRO A 30 8.65 -6.15 17.37
C PRO A 30 9.41 -5.69 18.62
N TYR A 31 10.71 -5.38 18.52
CA TYR A 31 11.54 -5.01 19.67
C TYR A 31 11.49 -3.51 20.01
N ALA A 32 10.80 -2.70 19.20
CA ALA A 32 10.60 -1.28 19.47
C ALA A 32 9.11 -1.02 19.70
N GLU A 33 8.77 -0.53 20.90
CA GLU A 33 7.40 -0.21 21.29
C GLU A 33 7.25 1.31 21.47
N LEU A 34 6.29 1.89 20.77
CA LEU A 34 5.94 3.30 20.85
C LEU A 34 4.44 3.43 21.04
N TYR A 35 4.01 4.34 21.91
CA TYR A 35 2.60 4.64 22.12
C TYR A 35 2.18 5.80 21.23
N HIS A 36 1.15 5.57 20.42
CA HIS A 36 0.50 6.61 19.62
C HIS A 36 -0.96 6.75 20.06
N HIS A 37 -1.33 7.96 20.49
CA HIS A 37 -2.71 8.30 20.80
C HIS A 37 -3.42 8.76 19.53
N GLU A 38 -3.86 7.79 18.73
CA GLU A 38 -4.44 8.03 17.41
C GLU A 38 -5.61 9.03 17.44
N SER A 39 -5.62 9.92 16.45
CA SER A 39 -6.71 10.87 16.14
C SER A 39 -7.18 11.79 17.28
N ALA A 40 -6.51 11.79 18.45
CA ALA A 40 -6.93 12.51 19.65
C ALA A 40 -7.02 14.03 19.43
N THR A 41 -6.19 14.59 18.54
CA THR A 41 -6.15 16.03 18.24
C THR A 41 -6.82 16.39 16.91
N ARG A 42 -7.00 15.43 16.00
CA ARG A 42 -7.54 15.66 14.65
C ARG A 42 -9.06 15.81 14.64
N GLY A 43 -9.77 15.01 15.45
CA GLY A 43 -11.23 14.91 15.42
C GLY A 43 -11.75 14.34 14.09
N TYR A 44 -13.07 14.40 13.86
CA TYR A 44 -13.69 13.92 12.63
C TYR A 44 -13.57 14.95 11.48
N GLU A 45 -13.67 14.46 10.24
CA GLU A 45 -13.77 15.29 9.03
C GLU A 45 -15.21 15.78 8.83
N ASP A 46 -15.69 16.58 9.77
CA ASP A 46 -17.09 16.95 9.96
C ASP A 46 -17.50 18.30 9.34
N THR A 47 -16.54 19.19 9.07
CA THR A 47 -16.80 20.49 8.43
C THR A 47 -16.47 20.46 6.92
N PRO A 48 -17.17 21.24 6.08
CA PRO A 48 -16.86 21.34 4.65
C PRO A 48 -15.39 21.66 4.34
N GLU A 49 -14.76 22.53 5.13
CA GLU A 49 -13.36 22.95 4.93
C GLU A 49 -12.39 21.80 5.18
N LYS A 50 -12.64 21.02 6.26
CA LYS A 50 -11.90 19.80 6.59
C LYS A 50 -12.03 18.74 5.50
N GLN A 51 -13.25 18.51 5.00
CA GLN A 51 -13.50 17.58 3.90
C GLN A 51 -12.82 18.02 2.61
N ALA A 52 -12.88 19.30 2.26
CA ALA A 52 -12.20 19.85 1.09
C ALA A 52 -10.67 19.71 1.20
N ARG A 53 -10.10 19.95 2.39
CA ARG A 53 -8.67 19.68 2.67
C ARG A 53 -8.36 18.19 2.46
N PHE A 54 -9.10 17.29 3.11
CA PHE A 54 -8.86 15.86 3.03
C PHE A 54 -8.96 15.32 1.59
N ALA A 55 -9.92 15.81 0.81
CA ALA A 55 -10.02 15.50 -0.62
C ALA A 55 -8.80 16.00 -1.42
N GLY A 56 -8.24 17.16 -1.06
CA GLY A 56 -6.99 17.66 -1.64
C GLY A 56 -5.78 16.79 -1.32
N GLU A 57 -5.66 16.33 -0.07
CA GLU A 57 -4.60 15.43 0.38
C GLU A 57 -4.69 14.06 -0.31
N ILE A 58 -5.91 13.51 -0.46
CA ILE A 58 -6.15 12.28 -1.25
C ILE A 58 -5.68 12.48 -2.70
N ARG A 59 -6.07 13.58 -3.34
CA ARG A 59 -5.71 13.87 -4.73
C ARG A 59 -4.19 13.94 -4.90
N TYR A 60 -3.50 14.62 -3.98
CA TYR A 60 -2.03 14.66 -3.98
C TYR A 60 -1.40 13.26 -3.93
N MET A 61 -1.87 12.40 -3.01
CA MET A 61 -1.36 11.04 -2.89
C MET A 61 -1.62 10.20 -4.14
N GLN A 62 -2.80 10.34 -4.75
CA GLN A 62 -3.13 9.66 -6.00
C GLN A 62 -2.27 10.13 -7.17
N GLU A 63 -2.06 11.44 -7.32
CA GLU A 63 -1.26 12.03 -8.39
C GLU A 63 0.22 11.64 -8.27
N ARG A 64 0.79 11.73 -7.06
CA ARG A 64 2.22 11.44 -6.83
C ARG A 64 2.53 9.95 -6.75
N TRP A 65 1.72 9.20 -5.99
CA TRP A 65 2.04 7.83 -5.59
C TRP A 65 1.06 6.79 -6.13
N GLY A 66 0.01 7.18 -6.85
CA GLY A 66 -1.07 6.28 -7.26
C GLY A 66 -0.60 5.01 -7.99
N SER A 67 0.38 5.13 -8.89
CA SER A 67 0.94 3.95 -9.57
C SER A 67 1.57 2.96 -8.59
N LEU A 68 2.34 3.45 -7.61
CA LEU A 68 2.98 2.63 -6.59
C LEU A 68 1.97 2.05 -5.60
N LEU A 69 0.96 2.82 -5.19
CA LEU A 69 -0.10 2.35 -4.30
C LEU A 69 -0.96 1.25 -4.95
N LEU A 70 -1.24 1.37 -6.25
CA LEU A 70 -1.97 0.34 -7.01
C LEU A 70 -1.16 -0.93 -7.24
N HIS A 71 0.17 -0.86 -7.15
CA HIS A 71 1.10 -1.96 -7.40
C HIS A 71 2.08 -2.14 -6.24
N ASP A 72 1.61 -1.97 -5.00
CA ASP A 72 2.45 -2.06 -3.82
C ASP A 72 3.09 -3.46 -3.74
N PRO A 73 4.42 -3.58 -3.79
CA PRO A 73 5.10 -4.87 -3.76
C PRO A 73 5.00 -5.58 -2.40
N ALA A 74 4.60 -4.89 -1.34
CA ALA A 74 4.32 -5.49 -0.04
C ALA A 74 2.88 -5.98 0.09
N TYR A 75 1.97 -5.60 -0.82
CA TYR A 75 0.58 -6.03 -0.81
C TYR A 75 0.32 -7.10 -1.87
N SER A 76 -0.32 -8.20 -1.49
CA SER A 76 -0.60 -9.29 -2.42
C SER A 76 -1.53 -8.82 -3.56
N PRO A 77 -1.16 -9.04 -4.83
CA PRO A 77 -2.03 -8.66 -5.95
C PRO A 77 -3.31 -9.50 -6.03
N ASN A 78 -3.37 -10.62 -5.29
CA ASN A 78 -4.56 -11.47 -5.23
C ASN A 78 -5.61 -10.95 -4.25
N LEU A 79 -5.32 -9.90 -3.49
CA LEU A 79 -6.22 -9.30 -2.50
C LEU A 79 -6.86 -8.02 -3.03
N THR A 80 -8.09 -7.78 -2.57
CA THR A 80 -8.86 -6.59 -2.92
C THR A 80 -8.21 -5.31 -2.38
N LEU A 81 -8.40 -4.21 -3.12
CA LEU A 81 -8.04 -2.85 -2.69
C LEU A 81 -9.26 -2.06 -2.18
N GLU A 82 -10.46 -2.64 -2.25
CA GLU A 82 -11.72 -1.96 -1.93
C GLU A 82 -12.10 -2.07 -0.46
N ARG A 83 -11.58 -3.09 0.24
CA ARG A 83 -11.96 -3.41 1.62
C ARG A 83 -10.77 -3.96 2.40
N GLU A 84 -10.77 -3.70 3.70
CA GLU A 84 -9.66 -3.97 4.63
C GLU A 84 -9.79 -5.34 5.32
N ASP A 85 -10.36 -6.34 4.65
CA ASP A 85 -10.65 -7.67 5.20
C ASP A 85 -9.77 -8.81 4.62
N PHE A 86 -8.75 -8.45 3.82
CA PHE A 86 -7.82 -9.38 3.14
C PHE A 86 -8.49 -10.46 2.28
N SER A 87 -9.68 -10.18 1.80
CA SER A 87 -10.37 -11.09 0.90
C SER A 87 -9.88 -10.95 -0.55
N TYR A 88 -10.24 -11.93 -1.38
CA TYR A 88 -9.75 -12.00 -2.75
C TYR A 88 -10.25 -10.85 -3.62
N ALA A 89 -9.36 -10.40 -4.52
CA ALA A 89 -9.70 -9.44 -5.56
C ALA A 89 -10.67 -10.07 -6.57
N TRP A 90 -11.70 -9.31 -6.93
CA TRP A 90 -12.61 -9.66 -8.02
C TRP A 90 -12.99 -8.41 -8.81
N PRO A 91 -12.71 -8.35 -10.13
CA PRO A 91 -11.96 -9.34 -10.91
C PRO A 91 -10.49 -9.45 -10.45
N PRO A 92 -9.77 -10.54 -10.81
CA PRO A 92 -8.34 -10.66 -10.51
C PRO A 92 -7.54 -9.47 -11.04
N ARG A 93 -6.62 -8.94 -10.23
CA ARG A 93 -5.75 -7.79 -10.59
C ARG A 93 -4.55 -8.17 -11.44
N VAL A 94 -4.22 -9.46 -11.48
CA VAL A 94 -3.12 -10.03 -12.27
C VAL A 94 -3.65 -11.09 -13.21
N ALA A 95 -2.97 -11.26 -14.33
CA ALA A 95 -3.32 -12.28 -15.31
C ALA A 95 -3.24 -13.68 -14.68
N PRO A 96 -4.11 -14.62 -15.10
CA PRO A 96 -3.97 -16.02 -14.74
C PRO A 96 -2.59 -16.55 -15.16
N LEU A 97 -2.03 -17.44 -14.35
CA LEU A 97 -0.79 -18.14 -14.70
C LEU A 97 -0.99 -18.94 -16.00
N ASP A 98 0.01 -18.91 -16.88
CA ASP A 98 0.02 -19.78 -18.05
C ASP A 98 0.11 -21.24 -17.60
N GLN A 99 -0.92 -22.02 -17.90
CA GLN A 99 -0.99 -23.43 -17.53
C GLN A 99 0.15 -24.24 -18.16
N THR A 100 0.65 -23.82 -19.32
CA THR A 100 1.75 -24.47 -20.03
C THR A 100 3.07 -24.32 -19.27
N GLU A 101 3.34 -23.12 -18.74
CA GLU A 101 4.52 -22.86 -17.89
C GLU A 101 4.42 -23.58 -16.54
N VAL A 102 3.23 -23.59 -15.93
CA VAL A 102 2.99 -24.31 -14.66
C VAL A 102 3.24 -25.81 -14.82
N GLN A 103 2.77 -26.41 -15.92
CA GLN A 103 3.03 -27.84 -16.18
C GLN A 103 4.52 -28.13 -16.43
N SER A 104 5.23 -27.23 -17.14
CA SER A 104 6.67 -27.35 -17.36
C SER A 104 7.46 -27.28 -16.05
N LEU A 105 7.16 -26.31 -15.18
CA LEU A 105 7.76 -26.17 -13.86
C LEU A 105 7.50 -27.41 -12.98
N MET A 106 6.26 -27.89 -12.94
CA MET A 106 5.93 -29.11 -12.17
C MET A 106 6.61 -30.37 -12.71
N LYS A 107 6.87 -30.45 -14.02
CA LYS A 107 7.61 -31.55 -14.61
C LYS A 107 9.09 -31.51 -14.21
N ASN A 108 9.71 -30.32 -14.19
CA ASN A 108 11.11 -30.14 -13.81
C ASN A 108 11.37 -30.41 -12.31
N LEU A 109 10.43 -30.05 -11.43
CA LEU A 109 10.50 -30.40 -10.01
C LEU A 109 10.45 -31.92 -9.77
N LYS A 110 9.71 -32.67 -10.59
CA LYS A 110 9.65 -34.14 -10.50
C LYS A 110 10.92 -34.83 -11.02
N THR A 111 11.69 -34.18 -11.90
CA THR A 111 12.93 -34.73 -12.46
C THR A 111 14.19 -34.36 -11.67
N SER A 112 14.17 -33.25 -10.92
CA SER A 112 15.30 -32.78 -10.09
C SER A 112 15.43 -33.48 -8.73
N GLY A 113 14.51 -34.40 -8.41
CA GLY A 113 14.46 -35.15 -7.15
C GLY A 113 15.04 -36.57 -7.23
N ARG A 114 15.93 -36.87 -8.18
CA ARG A 114 16.68 -38.13 -8.25
C ARG A 114 18.18 -37.89 -8.16
#